data_AF-A0A317H6F1-F1
#
_entry.id   AF-A0A317H6F1-F1
#
_cell.length_a   1.000
_cell.length_b   1.000
_cell.length_c   1.000
_cell.angle_alpha   90.00
_cell.angle_beta   90.00
_cell.angle_gamma   90.00
#
_symmetry.space_group_name_H-M   'P 1'
#
loop_
_entity.id
_entity.type
_entity.pdbx_description
1 polymer ?
#
loop_
_entity_poly.entity_id
_entity_poly.type
_entity_poly.pdbx_seq_one_letter_code
_entity_poly.pdbx_strand_id
1 'polypeptide(L)'
;MMLFGKKLFEHEVKEEYLYDFAQWGVIRDESFNNDMLFQFVAPNVIGQKPTKKKKKVVETIQLTPKAVFEMKMLNDDSFKIGSDPEYLEKALEHCKDKLALFPKHSPVLNNRPLEAGVISFGRQEVNSMIERLNNRRQIEKWKEVVEKYPHTTNSIIHELMKKHTNLRFELASKMVTDMPGDAVKAMKEYDAMCKKLCGKRAVFYVIAEQKDFERVAKRRDPILLAQSPFGFFWQVLGAWDKEIMYLGEL
;
A
#
# COMPACT_ATOMS: atom_id res chain seq x y z
N MET A 1 -32.74 10.47 2.39
CA MET A 1 -31.70 9.74 1.61
C MET A 1 -30.52 9.48 2.54
N MET A 2 -30.29 8.22 2.97
CA MET A 2 -29.17 7.88 3.86
C MET A 2 -27.88 7.76 3.04
N LEU A 3 -26.90 8.63 3.31
CA LEU A 3 -25.56 8.60 2.72
C LEU A 3 -24.83 7.31 3.17
N PHE A 4 -24.74 6.33 2.27
CA PHE A 4 -24.24 4.97 2.50
C PHE A 4 -22.71 4.83 2.71
N GLY A 5 -21.94 5.91 2.85
CA GLY A 5 -20.47 5.86 2.88
C GLY A 5 -19.80 6.12 4.23
N LYS A 6 -20.49 6.81 5.15
CA LYS A 6 -19.85 7.38 6.34
C LYS A 6 -19.63 6.39 7.49
N LYS A 7 -20.59 5.47 7.72
CA LYS A 7 -20.52 4.48 8.81
C LYS A 7 -19.36 3.48 8.70
N LEU A 8 -18.73 3.29 7.54
CA LEU A 8 -17.54 2.43 7.42
C LEU A 8 -16.27 3.04 8.06
N PHE A 9 -16.31 4.35 8.32
CA PHE A 9 -15.18 5.16 8.78
C PHE A 9 -15.50 6.01 10.03
N GLU A 10 -16.76 6.08 10.46
CA GLU A 10 -17.24 6.92 11.58
C GLU A 10 -17.41 6.20 12.93
N HIS A 11 -16.89 4.99 13.12
CA HIS A 11 -16.77 4.49 14.49
C HIS A 11 -15.65 5.25 15.19
N GLU A 12 -15.95 5.87 16.34
CA GLU A 12 -14.96 6.32 17.31
C GLU A 12 -13.90 5.24 17.41
N VAL A 13 -12.74 5.54 16.84
CA VAL A 13 -11.55 4.72 16.93
C VAL A 13 -11.17 4.81 18.41
N LYS A 14 -11.72 3.92 19.24
CA LYS A 14 -11.02 3.51 20.44
C LYS A 14 -9.63 3.13 19.93
N GLU A 15 -8.60 3.80 20.42
CA GLU A 15 -7.19 3.64 20.06
C GLU A 15 -6.63 2.24 20.42
N GLU A 16 -7.45 1.20 20.32
CA GLU A 16 -7.05 -0.19 20.41
C GLU A 16 -6.65 -0.65 19.01
N TYR A 17 -5.42 -0.29 18.65
CA TYR A 17 -4.57 -1.03 17.71
C TYR A 17 -5.00 -1.05 16.24
N LEU A 18 -4.92 0.11 15.55
CA LEU A 18 -4.75 0.17 14.09
C LEU A 18 -3.34 -0.32 13.72
N TYR A 19 -3.11 -1.63 13.77
CA TYR A 19 -1.94 -2.24 13.16
C TYR A 19 -2.20 -2.44 11.67
N ASP A 20 -2.03 -1.36 10.92
CA ASP A 20 -2.09 -1.37 9.47
C ASP A 20 -0.95 -2.20 8.89
N PHE A 21 -1.24 -2.96 7.83
CA PHE A 21 -0.19 -3.47 6.95
C PHE A 21 0.69 -2.33 6.39
N ALA A 22 0.14 -1.11 6.36
CA ALA A 22 0.62 0.03 5.58
C ALA A 22 1.55 0.99 6.32
N GLN A 23 1.76 0.86 7.63
CA GLN A 23 2.58 1.88 8.31
C GLN A 23 4.00 1.98 7.74
N TRP A 24 4.54 0.93 7.10
CA TRP A 24 5.97 0.89 6.81
C TRP A 24 6.39 0.26 5.48
N GLY A 25 5.45 0.06 4.55
CA GLY A 25 5.76 0.04 3.12
C GLY A 25 6.05 1.46 2.60
N VAL A 26 6.85 2.24 3.34
CA VAL A 26 6.88 3.72 3.34
C VAL A 26 6.91 4.32 1.93
N ILE A 27 5.74 4.79 1.49
CA ILE A 27 5.60 6.14 0.98
C ILE A 27 4.75 6.88 2.03
N ARG A 28 5.42 7.51 3.00
CA ARG A 28 4.84 8.64 3.75
C ARG A 28 5.39 9.89 3.10
N ASP A 29 4.51 10.68 2.49
CA ASP A 29 4.89 11.95 1.92
C ASP A 29 4.50 13.13 2.83
N GLU A 30 5.47 14.04 2.93
CA GLU A 30 5.47 15.48 3.21
C GLU A 30 5.06 16.12 4.55
N SER A 31 4.50 15.45 5.56
CA SER A 31 4.19 16.14 6.85
C SER A 31 4.90 15.62 8.11
N PHE A 32 5.78 14.64 7.99
CA PHE A 32 6.66 14.20 9.09
C PHE A 32 8.10 14.56 8.77
N ASN A 33 8.77 15.28 9.68
CA ASN A 33 10.19 15.64 9.60
C ASN A 33 11.05 14.41 9.26
N ASN A 34 11.53 14.37 8.02
CA ASN A 34 12.21 13.25 7.36
C ASN A 34 13.69 13.08 7.75
N ASP A 35 14.22 13.85 8.71
CA ASP A 35 15.65 13.84 9.03
C ASP A 35 16.12 12.58 9.77
N MET A 36 15.23 11.84 10.42
CA MET A 36 15.63 10.70 11.24
C MET A 36 15.75 9.36 10.48
N LEU A 37 14.99 9.17 9.41
CA LEU A 37 14.99 7.90 8.67
C LEU A 37 16.05 7.85 7.56
N PHE A 38 16.45 9.01 7.04
CA PHE A 38 17.49 9.10 6.00
C PHE A 38 18.92 8.92 6.53
N GLN A 39 19.17 9.15 7.81
CA GLN A 39 20.52 9.00 8.39
C GLN A 39 20.98 7.54 8.52
N PHE A 40 20.07 6.56 8.47
CA PHE A 40 20.42 5.15 8.68
C PHE A 40 20.48 4.30 7.40
N VAL A 41 20.12 4.86 6.22
CA VAL A 41 20.02 4.08 4.96
C VAL A 41 20.87 4.65 3.82
N ALA A 42 21.38 5.87 3.92
CA ALA A 42 22.26 6.41 2.89
C ALA A 42 23.72 5.98 3.13
N PRO A 43 24.38 5.25 2.21
CA PRO A 43 25.84 5.24 2.19
C PRO A 43 26.32 6.68 1.95
N ASN A 44 27.27 7.15 2.76
CA ASN A 44 27.94 8.44 2.62
C ASN A 44 28.43 8.65 1.17
N VAL A 45 27.67 9.38 0.35
CA VAL A 45 28.18 9.96 -0.90
C VAL A 45 28.44 11.44 -0.64
N ILE A 46 29.61 11.69 -0.08
CA ILE A 46 30.17 13.04 0.01
C ILE A 46 30.49 13.51 -1.42
N GLY A 47 29.81 14.59 -1.82
CA GLY A 47 30.34 15.57 -2.78
C GLY A 47 30.50 15.15 -4.23
N GLN A 48 29.43 15.22 -5.02
CA GLN A 48 29.56 15.55 -6.45
C GLN A 48 28.57 16.66 -6.82
N LYS A 49 29.10 17.79 -7.30
CA LYS A 49 28.30 18.90 -7.85
C LYS A 49 27.55 18.41 -9.10
N PRO A 50 26.23 18.65 -9.23
CA PRO A 50 25.48 18.18 -10.38
C PRO A 50 25.86 18.98 -11.63
N THR A 51 26.41 18.30 -12.62
CA THR A 51 26.57 18.84 -13.97
C THR A 51 25.21 18.83 -14.68
N LYS A 52 24.70 20.02 -15.03
CA LYS A 52 23.44 20.19 -15.77
C LYS A 52 23.59 19.64 -17.21
N LYS A 53 23.26 18.36 -17.41
CA LYS A 53 22.97 17.83 -18.75
C LYS A 53 21.55 18.24 -19.15
N LYS A 54 21.41 18.97 -20.27
CA LYS A 54 20.12 19.30 -20.88
C LYS A 54 19.41 17.99 -21.24
N LYS A 55 18.36 17.63 -20.49
CA LYS A 55 17.50 16.50 -20.83
C LYS A 55 16.68 16.88 -22.06
N LYS A 56 16.78 16.06 -23.10
CA LYS A 56 15.92 16.09 -24.29
C LYS A 56 14.49 15.84 -23.79
N VAL A 57 13.59 16.80 -23.99
CA VAL A 57 12.17 16.67 -23.65
C VAL A 57 11.58 15.69 -24.65
N VAL A 58 11.46 14.43 -24.24
CA VAL A 58 10.66 13.44 -24.95
C VAL A 58 9.22 13.72 -24.53
N GLU A 59 8.34 13.99 -25.48
CA GLU A 59 6.90 14.12 -25.22
C GLU A 59 6.40 12.79 -24.65
N THR A 60 6.26 12.73 -23.33
CA THR A 60 5.62 11.61 -22.64
C THR A 60 4.13 11.68 -22.90
N ILE A 61 3.61 10.71 -23.63
CA ILE A 61 2.17 10.46 -23.78
C ILE A 61 1.58 10.36 -22.37
N GLN A 62 0.68 11.27 -22.01
CA GLN A 62 -0.02 11.24 -20.73
C GLN A 62 -1.02 10.10 -20.77
N LEU A 63 -0.78 9.06 -19.96
CA LEU A 63 -1.66 7.91 -19.84
C LEU A 63 -2.70 8.16 -18.75
N THR A 64 -3.95 7.81 -19.04
CA THR A 64 -5.03 7.81 -18.04
C THR A 64 -4.94 6.56 -17.16
N PRO A 65 -5.47 6.57 -15.94
CA PRO A 65 -5.48 5.38 -15.07
C PRO A 65 -6.14 4.15 -15.73
N LYS A 66 -7.19 4.35 -16.52
CA LYS A 66 -7.81 3.28 -17.31
C LYS A 66 -6.85 2.65 -18.30
N ALA A 67 -6.14 3.47 -19.08
CA ALA A 67 -5.19 3.00 -20.07
C ALA A 67 -4.06 2.17 -19.42
N VAL A 68 -3.60 2.59 -18.23
CA VAL A 68 -2.63 1.83 -17.41
C VAL A 68 -3.17 0.46 -17.02
N PHE A 69 -4.44 0.39 -16.59
CA PHE A 69 -5.08 -0.85 -16.18
C PHE A 69 -5.34 -1.81 -17.35
N GLU A 70 -5.87 -1.30 -18.47
CA GLU A 70 -6.14 -2.09 -19.68
C GLU A 70 -4.87 -2.66 -20.31
N MET A 71 -3.79 -1.88 -20.31
CA MET A 71 -2.47 -2.34 -20.75
C MET A 71 -1.78 -3.26 -19.73
N LYS A 72 -2.41 -3.54 -18.58
CA LYS A 72 -1.85 -4.36 -17.49
C LYS A 72 -0.46 -3.91 -17.06
N MET A 73 -0.16 -2.62 -17.13
CA MET A 73 1.19 -2.08 -16.83
C MET A 73 1.59 -2.26 -15.37
N LEU A 74 0.63 -2.55 -14.49
CA LEU A 74 0.85 -2.84 -13.08
C LEU A 74 1.05 -4.33 -12.81
N ASN A 75 0.68 -5.23 -13.71
CA ASN A 75 0.67 -6.65 -13.41
C ASN A 75 2.09 -7.22 -13.43
N ASP A 76 2.46 -7.95 -12.38
CA ASP A 76 3.67 -8.76 -12.34
C ASP A 76 3.30 -10.25 -12.50
N ASP A 77 3.24 -10.71 -13.75
CA ASP A 77 2.92 -12.10 -14.06
C ASP A 77 4.04 -13.07 -13.64
N SER A 78 5.24 -12.55 -13.36
CA SER A 78 6.40 -13.34 -12.92
C SER A 78 6.39 -13.58 -11.41
N PHE A 79 5.65 -12.75 -10.65
CA PHE A 79 5.63 -12.80 -9.21
C PHE A 79 4.90 -14.05 -8.69
N LYS A 80 5.59 -14.83 -7.88
CA LYS A 80 5.01 -15.99 -7.19
C LYS A 80 5.11 -15.79 -5.68
N ILE A 81 4.00 -16.03 -4.99
CA ILE A 81 3.97 -16.00 -3.53
C ILE A 81 4.67 -17.27 -3.02
N GLY A 82 5.82 -17.11 -2.38
CA GLY A 82 6.53 -18.24 -1.77
C GLY A 82 5.73 -18.82 -0.60
N SER A 83 5.03 -19.92 -0.85
CA SER A 83 4.19 -20.67 0.10
C SER A 83 4.78 -22.04 0.49
N ASP A 84 5.92 -22.40 -0.06
CA ASP A 84 6.61 -23.67 0.22
C ASP A 84 6.94 -23.80 1.73
N PRO A 85 6.62 -24.95 2.37
CA PRO A 85 6.82 -25.13 3.81
C PRO A 85 8.26 -24.94 4.27
N GLU A 86 9.24 -25.49 3.54
CA GLU A 86 10.67 -25.41 3.89
C GLU A 86 11.16 -23.95 3.80
N TYR A 87 10.78 -23.25 2.72
CA TYR A 87 11.03 -21.82 2.58
C TYR A 87 10.43 -21.01 3.74
N LEU A 88 9.17 -21.27 4.11
CA LEU A 88 8.49 -20.54 5.17
C LEU A 88 9.12 -20.79 6.54
N GLU A 89 9.51 -22.03 6.84
CA GLU A 89 10.18 -22.38 8.10
C GLU A 89 11.53 -21.66 8.23
N LYS A 90 12.37 -21.74 7.19
CA LYS A 90 13.66 -21.05 7.16
C LYS A 90 13.51 -19.53 7.27
N ALA A 91 12.52 -18.95 6.58
CA ALA A 91 12.25 -17.52 6.66
C ALA A 91 11.76 -17.09 8.05
N LEU A 92 10.92 -17.90 8.71
CA LEU A 92 10.44 -17.67 10.06
C LEU A 92 11.56 -17.76 11.09
N GLU A 93 12.45 -18.75 10.97
CA GLU A 93 13.63 -18.90 11.83
C GLU A 93 14.52 -17.67 11.73
N HIS A 94 14.86 -17.24 10.52
CA HIS A 94 15.65 -16.03 10.30
C HIS A 94 14.98 -14.77 10.88
N CYS A 95 13.65 -14.66 10.82
CA CYS A 95 12.94 -13.55 11.46
C CYS A 95 13.02 -13.63 13.00
N LYS A 96 12.92 -14.82 13.59
CA LYS A 96 13.09 -15.02 15.04
C LYS A 96 14.50 -14.68 15.50
N ASP A 97 15.51 -15.06 14.73
CA ASP A 97 16.90 -14.71 15.00
C ASP A 97 17.09 -13.19 15.02
N LYS A 98 16.58 -12.49 14.00
CA LYS A 98 16.58 -11.03 13.97
C LYS A 98 15.82 -10.42 15.15
N LEU A 99 14.69 -11.00 15.53
CA LEU A 99 13.89 -10.52 16.66
C LEU A 99 14.65 -10.65 17.99
N ALA A 100 15.48 -11.69 18.13
CA ALA A 100 16.32 -11.94 19.30
C ALA A 100 17.48 -10.94 19.43
N LEU A 101 17.93 -10.33 18.32
CA LEU A 101 18.94 -9.26 18.34
C LEU A 101 18.41 -7.95 18.93
N PHE A 102 17.09 -7.72 18.92
CA PHE A 102 16.53 -6.51 19.53
C PHE A 102 16.54 -6.64 21.07
N PRO A 103 16.99 -5.61 21.79
CA PRO A 103 16.99 -5.63 23.25
C PRO A 103 15.57 -5.84 23.79
N LYS A 104 15.47 -6.61 24.87
CA LYS A 104 14.18 -6.86 25.55
C LYS A 104 13.60 -5.55 26.04
N HIS A 105 12.27 -5.42 26.00
CA HIS A 105 11.59 -4.23 26.45
C HIS A 105 11.84 -4.02 27.96
N SER A 106 12.74 -3.10 28.33
CA SER A 106 12.98 -2.79 29.74
C SER A 106 11.86 -1.86 30.24
N PRO A 107 11.07 -2.23 31.25
CA PRO A 107 9.92 -1.45 31.70
C PRO A 107 10.27 -0.13 32.39
N VAL A 108 11.55 0.28 32.45
CA VAL A 108 11.96 1.49 33.19
C VAL A 108 11.57 2.77 32.44
N LEU A 109 10.83 3.60 33.18
CA LEU A 109 10.07 4.79 32.83
C LEU A 109 10.91 6.03 32.46
N ASN A 110 10.26 6.89 31.66
CA ASN A 110 10.34 8.36 31.65
C ASN A 110 11.52 9.12 31.02
N ASN A 111 12.60 8.49 30.56
CA ASN A 111 13.69 9.21 29.86
C ASN A 111 14.32 8.40 28.72
N ARG A 112 13.50 7.89 27.78
CA ARG A 112 14.06 7.10 26.67
C ARG A 112 14.63 8.01 25.57
N PRO A 113 15.90 7.83 25.18
CA PRO A 113 16.46 8.47 23.99
C PRO A 113 15.76 7.96 22.71
N LEU A 114 15.86 8.73 21.63
CA LEU A 114 15.39 8.43 20.26
C LEU A 114 15.56 6.96 19.82
N GLU A 115 16.63 6.31 20.28
CA GLU A 115 16.97 4.90 20.04
C GLU A 115 15.83 3.93 20.41
N ALA A 116 15.02 4.25 21.42
CA ALA A 116 13.87 3.43 21.80
C ALA A 116 12.78 3.41 20.72
N GLY A 117 12.62 4.50 19.96
CA GLY A 117 11.67 4.57 18.85
C GLY A 117 12.10 3.69 17.68
N VAL A 118 13.37 3.78 17.28
CA VAL A 118 13.94 2.99 16.17
C VAL A 118 13.93 1.50 16.47
N ILE A 119 14.28 1.11 17.70
CA ILE A 119 14.27 -0.29 18.14
C ILE A 119 12.83 -0.83 18.19
N SER A 120 11.89 -0.05 18.73
CA SER A 120 10.47 -0.43 18.75
C SER A 120 9.95 -0.61 17.33
N PHE A 121 10.31 0.30 16.43
CA PHE A 121 9.95 0.26 15.03
C PHE A 121 10.50 -1.00 14.33
N GLY A 122 11.80 -1.27 14.44
CA GLY A 122 12.41 -2.47 13.85
C GLY A 122 11.81 -3.77 14.39
N ARG A 123 11.48 -3.83 15.69
CA ARG A 123 10.78 -4.97 16.29
C ARG A 123 9.39 -5.16 15.69
N GLN A 124 8.64 -4.08 15.49
CA GLN A 124 7.32 -4.13 14.86
C GLN A 124 7.38 -4.64 13.43
N GLU A 125 8.37 -4.21 12.64
CA GLU A 125 8.57 -4.69 11.27
C GLU A 125 8.81 -6.20 11.20
N VAL A 126 9.71 -6.70 12.02
CA VAL A 126 10.01 -8.14 12.06
C VAL A 126 8.78 -8.94 12.50
N ASN A 127 8.01 -8.45 13.48
CA ASN A 127 6.75 -9.09 13.87
C ASN A 127 5.72 -9.09 12.73
N SER A 128 5.58 -7.99 11.99
CA SER A 128 4.70 -7.92 10.81
C SER A 128 5.12 -8.92 9.73
N MET A 129 6.42 -9.09 9.51
CA MET A 129 6.94 -10.11 8.59
C MET A 129 6.57 -11.53 9.02
N ILE A 130 6.75 -11.86 10.30
CA ILE A 130 6.39 -13.16 10.87
C ILE A 130 4.91 -13.45 10.65
N GLU A 131 4.04 -12.48 10.92
CA GLU A 131 2.60 -12.61 10.74
C GLU A 131 2.24 -12.88 9.27
N ARG A 132 2.82 -12.13 8.32
CA ARG A 132 2.60 -12.34 6.89
C ARG A 132 3.09 -13.72 6.42
N LEU A 133 4.24 -14.18 6.93
CA LEU A 133 4.75 -15.53 6.64
C LEU A 133 3.80 -16.60 7.19
N ASN A 134 3.23 -16.41 8.38
CA ASN A 134 2.22 -17.31 8.93
C ASN A 134 0.92 -17.27 8.12
N ASN A 135 0.50 -16.10 7.61
CA ASN A 135 -0.64 -15.97 6.73
C ASN A 135 -0.45 -16.78 5.43
N ARG A 136 0.76 -16.82 4.86
CA ARG A 136 1.06 -17.62 3.65
C ARG A 136 0.80 -19.11 3.83
N ARG A 137 0.91 -19.65 5.05
CA ARG A 137 0.56 -21.06 5.33
C ARG A 137 -0.91 -21.36 5.08
N GLN A 138 -1.75 -20.32 5.10
CA GLN A 138 -3.20 -20.42 4.89
C GLN A 138 -3.61 -20.00 3.47
N ILE A 139 -2.65 -19.77 2.56
CA ILE A 139 -2.95 -19.25 1.22
C ILE A 139 -3.92 -20.15 0.44
N GLU A 140 -3.80 -21.48 0.59
CA GLU A 140 -4.65 -22.42 -0.13
C GLU A 140 -6.13 -22.28 0.23
N LYS A 141 -6.43 -21.86 1.48
CA LYS A 141 -7.81 -21.58 1.93
C LYS A 141 -8.41 -20.34 1.28
N TRP A 142 -7.56 -19.43 0.80
CA TRP A 142 -7.95 -18.12 0.26
C TRP A 142 -7.57 -17.96 -1.21
N LYS A 143 -7.20 -19.06 -1.87
CA LYS A 143 -6.68 -19.09 -3.23
C LYS A 143 -7.59 -18.37 -4.22
N GLU A 144 -8.89 -18.59 -4.13
CA GLU A 144 -9.89 -17.93 -4.98
C GLU A 144 -9.81 -16.40 -4.90
N VAL A 145 -9.66 -15.83 -3.70
CA VAL A 145 -9.56 -14.38 -3.50
C VAL A 145 -8.19 -13.86 -3.94
N VAL A 146 -7.13 -14.63 -3.69
CA VAL A 146 -5.75 -14.25 -4.05
C VAL A 146 -5.56 -14.25 -5.56
N GLU A 147 -6.04 -15.28 -6.26
CA GLU A 147 -5.90 -15.43 -7.72
C GLU A 147 -6.87 -14.52 -8.50
N LYS A 148 -7.99 -14.12 -7.88
CA LYS A 148 -8.93 -13.16 -8.47
C LYS A 148 -8.30 -11.80 -8.77
N TYR A 149 -7.29 -11.38 -8.00
CA TYR A 149 -6.69 -10.05 -8.11
C TYR A 149 -5.22 -10.12 -8.55
N PRO A 150 -4.84 -9.48 -9.68
CA PRO A 150 -3.45 -9.41 -10.12
C PRO A 150 -2.53 -8.82 -9.07
N HIS A 151 -1.27 -9.23 -9.09
CA HIS A 151 -0.25 -8.73 -8.17
C HIS A 151 0.57 -7.62 -8.81
N THR A 152 1.02 -6.68 -7.98
CA THR A 152 1.98 -5.65 -8.36
C THR A 152 2.96 -5.38 -7.24
N THR A 153 4.11 -4.80 -7.58
CA THR A 153 5.22 -4.52 -6.66
C THR A 153 5.49 -3.02 -6.57
N ASN A 154 6.14 -2.60 -5.48
CA ASN A 154 6.55 -1.21 -5.31
C ASN A 154 7.41 -0.72 -6.49
N SER A 155 8.30 -1.56 -7.02
CA SER A 155 9.14 -1.19 -8.17
C SER A 155 8.31 -0.83 -9.40
N ILE A 156 7.30 -1.64 -9.73
CA ILE A 156 6.42 -1.39 -10.89
C ILE A 156 5.61 -0.10 -10.67
N ILE A 157 5.04 0.10 -9.48
CA ILE A 157 4.31 1.33 -9.15
C ILE A 157 5.24 2.54 -9.27
N HIS A 158 6.44 2.49 -8.70
CA HIS A 158 7.41 3.59 -8.78
C HIS A 158 7.86 3.89 -10.22
N GLU A 159 8.09 2.86 -11.03
CA GLU A 159 8.41 3.03 -12.44
C GLU A 159 7.25 3.70 -13.21
N LEU A 160 6.02 3.30 -12.92
CA LEU A 160 4.82 3.90 -13.51
C LEU A 160 4.73 5.39 -13.13
N MET A 161 4.84 5.73 -11.84
CA MET A 161 4.77 7.12 -11.36
C MET A 161 5.90 7.98 -11.94
N LYS A 162 7.09 7.40 -12.13
CA LYS A 162 8.23 8.09 -12.74
C LYS A 162 8.03 8.36 -14.23
N LYS A 163 7.37 7.44 -14.95
CA LYS A 163 7.06 7.59 -16.38
C LYS A 163 5.89 8.54 -16.61
N HIS A 164 4.91 8.57 -15.70
CA HIS A 164 3.66 9.32 -15.82
C HIS A 164 3.46 10.26 -14.63
N THR A 165 4.02 11.47 -14.75
CA THR A 165 3.98 12.50 -13.69
C THR A 165 2.58 13.05 -13.41
N ASN A 166 1.61 12.79 -14.28
CA ASN A 166 0.21 13.16 -14.08
C ASN A 166 -0.51 12.24 -13.09
N LEU A 167 0.03 11.06 -12.80
CA LEU A 167 -0.56 10.08 -11.88
C LEU A 167 0.00 10.26 -10.46
N ARG A 168 -0.85 9.99 -9.47
CA ARG A 168 -0.46 9.94 -8.05
C ARG A 168 -0.96 8.66 -7.40
N PHE A 169 -0.18 8.17 -6.45
CA PHE A 169 -0.49 7.02 -5.61
C PHE A 169 -0.76 7.51 -4.18
N GLU A 170 -2.01 7.44 -3.73
CA GLU A 170 -2.41 7.92 -2.40
C GLU A 170 -3.38 6.95 -1.71
N LEU A 171 -3.67 7.19 -0.42
CA LEU A 171 -4.64 6.39 0.33
C LEU A 171 -6.06 6.56 -0.25
N ALA A 172 -6.77 5.44 -0.36
CA ALA A 172 -8.13 5.40 -0.87
C ALA A 172 -9.09 6.28 -0.05
N SER A 173 -8.83 6.49 1.25
CA SER A 173 -9.63 7.32 2.17
C SER A 173 -9.92 8.73 1.63
N LYS A 174 -9.03 9.28 0.80
CA LYS A 174 -9.19 10.59 0.16
C LYS A 174 -10.21 10.61 -1.00
N MET A 175 -10.62 9.45 -1.49
CA MET A 175 -11.52 9.31 -2.65
C MET A 175 -12.74 8.42 -2.39
N VAL A 176 -12.93 7.86 -1.18
CA VAL A 176 -13.99 6.85 -0.94
C VAL A 176 -15.41 7.38 -1.19
N THR A 177 -15.67 8.67 -0.93
CA THR A 177 -17.00 9.26 -1.15
C THR A 177 -17.44 9.19 -2.60
N ASP A 178 -16.48 9.18 -3.54
CA ASP A 178 -16.73 9.27 -4.97
C ASP A 178 -16.47 7.93 -5.68
N MET A 179 -16.18 6.87 -4.92
CA MET A 179 -15.94 5.54 -5.46
C MET A 179 -17.23 4.86 -5.95
N PRO A 180 -17.17 4.13 -7.07
CA PRO A 180 -18.31 3.37 -7.55
C PRO A 180 -18.68 2.24 -6.57
N GLY A 181 -19.97 1.90 -6.50
CA GLY A 181 -20.46 0.85 -5.60
C GLY A 181 -19.79 -0.52 -5.78
N ASP A 182 -19.38 -0.84 -7.00
CA ASP A 182 -18.64 -2.06 -7.33
C ASP A 182 -17.24 -2.06 -6.68
N ALA A 183 -16.56 -0.91 -6.65
CA ALA A 183 -15.29 -0.74 -5.93
C ALA A 183 -15.45 -0.93 -4.43
N VAL A 184 -16.49 -0.30 -3.86
CA VAL A 184 -16.79 -0.44 -2.43
C VAL A 184 -17.12 -1.89 -2.07
N LYS A 185 -17.79 -2.64 -2.97
CA LYS A 185 -18.05 -4.07 -2.78
C LYS A 185 -16.76 -4.89 -2.78
N ALA A 186 -15.85 -4.64 -3.73
CA ALA A 186 -14.54 -5.31 -3.78
C ALA A 186 -13.71 -5.02 -2.51
N MET A 187 -13.70 -3.77 -2.04
CA MET A 187 -13.05 -3.39 -0.76
C MET A 187 -13.62 -4.18 0.42
N LYS A 188 -14.96 -4.28 0.53
CA LYS A 188 -15.61 -5.02 1.63
C LYS A 188 -15.30 -6.51 1.60
N GLU A 189 -15.31 -7.12 0.41
CA GLU A 189 -14.95 -8.53 0.23
C GLU A 189 -13.51 -8.79 0.67
N TYR A 190 -12.59 -7.92 0.24
CA TYR A 190 -11.18 -8.01 0.58
C TYR A 190 -10.90 -7.78 2.07
N ASP A 191 -11.55 -6.78 2.67
CA ASP A 191 -11.46 -6.47 4.09
C ASP A 191 -12.01 -7.63 4.95
N ALA A 192 -13.12 -8.24 4.54
CA ALA A 192 -13.68 -9.41 5.22
C ALA A 192 -12.72 -10.61 5.19
N MET A 193 -12.00 -10.82 4.08
CA MET A 193 -10.95 -11.83 4.00
C MET A 193 -9.81 -11.53 4.96
N CYS A 194 -9.27 -10.29 4.95
CA CYS A 194 -8.18 -9.89 5.85
C CYS A 194 -8.57 -10.05 7.32
N LYS A 195 -9.78 -9.63 7.68
CA LYS A 195 -10.30 -9.76 9.04
C LYS A 195 -10.44 -11.22 9.48
N LYS A 196 -10.86 -12.12 8.59
CA LYS A 196 -10.93 -13.56 8.88
C LYS A 196 -9.54 -14.21 8.95
N LEU A 197 -8.59 -13.76 8.13
CA LEU A 197 -7.24 -14.32 8.05
C LEU A 197 -6.37 -13.93 9.25
N CYS A 198 -6.38 -12.66 9.65
CA CYS A 198 -5.44 -12.11 10.63
C CYS A 198 -6.08 -11.15 11.64
N GLY A 199 -7.40 -10.96 11.62
CA GLY A 199 -8.11 -10.04 12.53
C GLY A 199 -7.93 -8.55 12.21
N LYS A 200 -7.23 -8.22 11.13
CA LYS A 200 -6.91 -6.83 10.74
C LYS A 200 -7.73 -6.35 9.56
N ARG A 201 -7.87 -5.02 9.46
CA ARG A 201 -8.48 -4.37 8.31
C ARG A 201 -7.49 -4.26 7.15
N ALA A 202 -8.01 -4.33 5.94
CA ALA A 202 -7.23 -4.09 4.74
C ALA A 202 -6.97 -2.60 4.56
N VAL A 203 -5.79 -2.27 4.03
CA VAL A 203 -5.44 -0.89 3.64
C VAL A 203 -5.50 -0.77 2.14
N PHE A 204 -6.19 0.27 1.69
CA PHE A 204 -6.46 0.52 0.28
C PHE A 204 -5.79 1.81 -0.19
N TYR A 205 -5.26 1.74 -1.40
CA TYR A 205 -4.62 2.84 -2.11
C TYR A 205 -5.24 3.01 -3.48
N VAL A 206 -5.04 4.18 -4.07
CA VAL A 206 -5.58 4.55 -5.37
C VAL A 206 -4.50 5.15 -6.24
N ILE A 207 -4.50 4.79 -7.52
CA ILE A 207 -3.77 5.50 -8.56
C ILE A 207 -4.79 6.28 -9.38
N ALA A 208 -4.69 7.61 -9.36
CA ALA A 208 -5.56 8.52 -10.12
C ALA A 208 -4.75 9.71 -10.64
N GLU A 209 -5.38 10.58 -11.45
CA GLU A 209 -4.71 11.80 -11.87
C GLU A 209 -4.55 12.77 -10.70
N GLN A 210 -3.48 13.57 -10.69
CA GLN A 210 -3.25 14.56 -9.63
C GLN A 210 -4.46 15.50 -9.44
N LYS A 211 -5.11 15.90 -10.54
CA LYS A 211 -6.27 16.80 -10.51
C LYS A 211 -7.49 16.17 -9.81
N ASP A 212 -7.58 14.85 -9.81
CA ASP A 212 -8.69 14.12 -9.18
C ASP A 212 -8.61 14.21 -7.65
N PHE A 213 -7.42 14.39 -7.08
CA PHE A 213 -7.27 14.60 -5.64
C PHE A 213 -7.65 16.03 -5.20
N GLU A 214 -7.56 17.00 -6.11
CA GLU A 214 -7.79 18.42 -5.82
C GLU A 214 -9.25 18.86 -6.02
N ARG A 215 -10.04 18.16 -6.86
CA ARG A 215 -11.42 18.57 -7.22
C ARG A 215 -12.46 17.55 -6.76
N VAL A 216 -13.46 18.01 -6.01
CA VAL A 216 -14.51 17.17 -5.37
C VAL A 216 -15.76 16.98 -6.26
N ALA A 217 -15.84 17.66 -7.41
CA ALA A 217 -17.10 17.80 -8.16
C ALA A 217 -17.30 16.83 -9.35
N LYS A 218 -16.34 15.97 -9.69
CA LYS A 218 -16.48 14.99 -10.78
C LYS A 218 -16.21 13.57 -10.28
N ARG A 219 -16.98 12.61 -10.81
CA ARG A 219 -16.74 11.18 -10.59
C ARG A 219 -15.36 10.81 -11.15
N ARG A 220 -14.61 10.02 -10.40
CA ARG A 220 -13.18 9.78 -10.59
C ARG A 220 -12.95 8.34 -11.06
N ASP A 221 -11.89 8.11 -11.83
CA ASP A 221 -11.54 6.80 -12.39
C ASP A 221 -10.24 6.24 -11.78
N PRO A 222 -10.21 5.94 -10.46
CA PRO A 222 -9.00 5.41 -9.84
C PRO A 222 -8.79 3.93 -10.17
N ILE A 223 -7.53 3.52 -10.23
CA ILE A 223 -7.14 2.13 -10.02
C ILE A 223 -7.07 1.89 -8.52
N LEU A 224 -7.80 0.91 -8.00
CA LEU A 224 -7.75 0.54 -6.59
C LEU A 224 -6.74 -0.57 -6.35
N LEU A 225 -5.89 -0.36 -5.36
CA LEU A 225 -4.92 -1.31 -4.88
C LEU A 225 -5.21 -1.63 -3.42
N ALA A 226 -5.03 -2.89 -3.05
CA ALA A 226 -5.06 -3.33 -1.67
C ALA A 226 -3.69 -3.87 -1.27
N GLN A 227 -3.27 -3.56 -0.05
CA GLN A 227 -2.04 -4.15 0.46
C GLN A 227 -2.26 -5.63 0.83
N SER A 228 -1.34 -6.47 0.39
CA SER A 228 -1.45 -7.91 0.63
C SER A 228 -1.20 -8.28 2.10
N PRO A 229 -2.06 -9.12 2.72
CA PRO A 229 -1.80 -9.67 4.05
C PRO A 229 -0.73 -10.77 4.01
N PHE A 230 -0.24 -11.13 2.82
CA PHE A 230 0.75 -12.19 2.61
C PHE A 230 2.16 -11.64 2.37
N GLY A 231 2.38 -10.34 2.18
CA GLY A 231 3.72 -9.83 1.89
C GLY A 231 3.80 -8.35 1.55
N PHE A 232 4.99 -7.91 1.15
CA PHE A 232 5.24 -6.55 0.68
C PHE A 232 4.96 -6.43 -0.83
N PHE A 233 3.71 -6.68 -1.20
CA PHE A 233 3.20 -6.50 -2.55
C PHE A 233 1.75 -6.05 -2.48
N TRP A 234 1.21 -5.62 -3.61
CA TRP A 234 -0.15 -5.11 -3.71
C TRP A 234 -0.99 -6.01 -4.61
N GLN A 235 -2.29 -5.99 -4.37
CA GLN A 235 -3.28 -6.60 -5.24
C GLN A 235 -4.09 -5.51 -5.93
N VAL A 236 -4.17 -5.59 -7.25
CA VAL A 236 -4.93 -4.65 -8.06
C VAL A 236 -6.39 -5.13 -8.04
N LEU A 237 -7.24 -4.44 -7.28
CA LEU A 237 -8.64 -4.84 -7.12
C LEU A 237 -9.51 -4.52 -8.32
N GLY A 238 -9.07 -3.55 -9.12
CA GLY A 238 -9.73 -3.14 -10.36
C GLY A 238 -9.51 -1.67 -10.67
N ALA A 239 -9.88 -1.29 -11.88
CA ALA A 239 -10.15 0.09 -12.26
C ALA A 239 -11.64 0.19 -12.60
N TRP A 240 -12.31 1.23 -12.14
CA TRP A 240 -13.70 1.46 -12.48
C TRP A 240 -13.81 2.77 -13.21
N ASP A 241 -14.06 2.64 -14.50
CA ASP A 241 -14.56 3.70 -15.35
C ASP A 241 -16.06 3.44 -15.54
N LYS A 242 -16.88 4.39 -15.10
CA LYS A 242 -18.24 4.50 -15.64
C LYS A 242 -18.40 5.92 -16.14
N GLU A 243 -18.04 6.14 -17.40
CA GLU A 243 -18.78 7.02 -18.31
C GLU A 243 -20.28 6.65 -18.25
N ILE A 244 -21.00 7.16 -17.25
CA ILE A 244 -22.44 7.26 -17.33
C ILE A 244 -22.69 8.53 -18.14
N MET A 245 -23.07 8.39 -19.41
CA MET A 245 -23.71 9.49 -20.14
C MET A 245 -24.84 10.03 -19.26
N TYR A 246 -24.73 11.28 -18.84
CA TYR A 246 -25.85 11.97 -18.24
C TYR A 246 -26.93 12.10 -19.34
N LEU A 247 -28.03 11.38 -19.21
CA LEU A 247 -29.27 11.53 -19.98
C LEU A 247 -29.98 12.88 -19.74
N GLY A 248 -29.23 13.93 -19.38
CA GLY A 248 -29.72 15.28 -19.14
C GLY A 248 -29.46 16.27 -20.28
N GLU A 249 -28.77 15.84 -21.34
CA GLU A 249 -28.50 16.62 -22.56
C GLU A 249 -29.02 15.91 -23.84
N LEU A 250 -30.20 15.28 -23.75
CA LEU A 250 -30.96 14.79 -24.91
C LEU A 250 -32.27 15.58 -25.04
#